data_AF-A0A418VEN7-F1
#
_entry.id   AF-A0A418VEN7-F1
#
_cell.length_a   1.000
_cell.length_b   1.000
_cell.length_c   1.000
_cell.angle_alpha   90.00
_cell.angle_beta   90.00
_cell.angle_gamma   90.00
#
_symmetry.space_group_name_H-M   'P 1'
#
loop_
_entity.id
_entity.type
_entity.pdbx_description
1 polymer ?
#
loop_
_entity_poly.entity_id
_entity_poly.type
_entity_poly.pdbx_seq_one_letter_code
_entity_poly.pdbx_strand_id
1 'polypeptide(L)'
;MKRWTVLLVSLFLTGQVAAAPPKEQEAPKYDRLNIYNTTNLTPLPHASFINTAKFREYQECVARAKSDKKNCAKYQFNVPYSLTDETVRVGKDLRQAWQRLEDRYYWRAMVNLNNPAMYLSHCLVDFGQNKGAEKPEVVVYTNDSMYPSQLAGKIPSQGLKDKLRMDSYSILPNVPNADYCAGVQMDFTVMYLPGTCFYAGTSKLFCIEGDQDTLNPLAPRPIAFQYQEAVNRVKRATALAERDYQKDYQKDVLEAVKPNAKFSPLLWDTMLSGALIAPAQTIQPDLATLTRKGQDAGNRLGDIFKATASMYYAQGLTSNALTLPLRVHVLPTRKDVLFNPNPPAVWKLEEFKRTFPAEPSPIYERYGYTNLFSSWTRPTVKLLPEPLEAKPLRQMIYMAAGNNVYLQMPPVVVPIPAPVLIKEFTAGLPYAGVQTHFTWQSVPEGYEVPQVSGIPPVDYPF
;
A
#
# COMPACT_ATOMS: atom_id res chain seq x y z
N MET A 1 66.59 -6.63 -24.16
CA MET A 1 66.07 -7.81 -24.88
C MET A 1 65.30 -8.69 -23.90
N LYS A 2 64.02 -9.01 -24.21
CA LYS A 2 63.23 -10.20 -23.78
C LYS A 2 63.25 -10.56 -22.27
N ARG A 3 62.16 -10.69 -21.52
CA ARG A 3 60.75 -11.02 -21.78
C ARG A 3 59.98 -10.64 -20.50
N TRP A 4 58.85 -9.97 -20.64
CA TRP A 4 57.84 -9.90 -19.58
C TRP A 4 56.75 -10.91 -19.92
N THR A 5 56.56 -11.88 -19.03
CA THR A 5 55.45 -12.82 -19.05
C THR A 5 54.43 -12.27 -18.05
N VAL A 6 53.41 -11.57 -18.52
CA VAL A 6 52.23 -11.24 -17.70
C VAL A 6 51.15 -12.24 -18.08
N LEU A 7 50.94 -13.20 -17.18
CA LEU A 7 49.84 -14.15 -17.24
C LEU A 7 48.61 -13.48 -16.63
N LEU A 8 47.49 -13.58 -17.37
CA LEU A 8 46.14 -13.23 -16.92
C LEU A 8 45.82 -13.88 -15.56
N VAL A 9 45.32 -13.08 -14.62
CA VAL A 9 44.32 -13.56 -13.66
C VAL A 9 43.16 -12.57 -13.66
N SER A 10 42.05 -13.09 -14.13
CA SER A 10 40.71 -12.52 -14.17
C SER A 10 40.23 -12.17 -12.76
N LEU A 11 40.00 -10.89 -12.47
CA LEU A 11 39.19 -10.47 -11.33
C LEU A 11 37.75 -10.24 -11.78
N PHE A 12 36.96 -11.31 -11.79
CA PHE A 12 35.52 -11.21 -11.58
C PHE A 12 35.29 -11.01 -10.08
N LEU A 13 35.11 -9.77 -9.64
CA LEU A 13 34.55 -9.48 -8.32
C LEU A 13 33.03 -9.61 -8.39
N THR A 14 32.55 -10.85 -8.40
CA THR A 14 31.19 -11.17 -7.94
C THR A 14 31.18 -11.04 -6.43
N GLY A 15 30.85 -9.85 -5.93
CA GLY A 15 30.54 -9.64 -4.52
C GLY A 15 29.22 -10.33 -4.18
N GLN A 16 29.26 -11.63 -3.90
CA GLN A 16 28.23 -12.26 -3.08
C GLN A 16 28.42 -11.71 -1.67
N VAL A 17 27.64 -10.69 -1.34
CA VAL A 17 27.44 -10.30 0.06
C VAL A 17 26.65 -11.44 0.68
N ALA A 18 27.36 -12.39 1.28
CA ALA A 18 26.77 -13.38 2.16
C ALA A 18 26.05 -12.61 3.27
N ALA A 19 24.73 -12.71 3.26
CA ALA A 19 23.90 -12.16 4.32
C ALA A 19 24.41 -12.71 5.66
N ALA A 20 24.82 -11.81 6.54
CA ALA A 20 25.11 -12.17 7.92
C ALA A 20 23.89 -12.91 8.49
N PRO A 21 24.08 -13.98 9.28
CA PRO A 21 22.98 -14.62 9.98
C PRO A 21 22.22 -13.55 10.79
N PRO A 22 20.88 -13.61 10.85
CA PRO A 22 20.11 -12.61 11.55
C PRO A 22 20.58 -12.56 13.00
N LYS A 23 21.01 -11.37 13.45
CA LYS A 23 21.15 -11.08 14.89
C LYS A 23 19.89 -11.59 15.57
N GLU A 24 20.05 -12.31 16.68
CA GLU A 24 18.95 -12.61 17.60
C GLU A 24 18.09 -11.35 17.75
N GLN A 25 16.86 -11.42 17.22
CA GLN A 25 15.95 -10.30 17.27
C GLN A 25 15.57 -10.09 18.73
N GLU A 26 16.15 -9.07 19.35
CA GLU A 26 15.68 -8.51 20.61
C GLU A 26 14.15 -8.39 20.55
N ALA A 27 13.48 -8.76 21.64
CA ALA A 27 12.05 -8.56 21.80
C ALA A 27 11.67 -7.13 21.36
N PRO A 28 10.46 -6.90 20.78
CA PRO A 28 10.05 -5.58 20.33
C PRO A 28 10.30 -4.58 21.46
N LYS A 29 11.09 -3.54 21.17
CA LYS A 29 11.30 -2.44 22.10
C LYS A 29 9.96 -1.76 22.28
N TYR A 30 9.28 -2.08 23.39
CA TYR A 30 8.11 -1.37 23.87
C TYR A 30 8.52 0.00 24.41
N ASP A 31 9.17 0.82 23.58
CA ASP A 31 9.33 2.25 23.85
C ASP A 31 7.95 2.88 23.59
N ARG A 32 6.92 2.46 24.35
CA ARG A 32 5.51 2.68 24.02
C ARG A 32 5.20 4.17 24.13
N LEU A 33 5.34 4.91 23.05
CA LEU A 33 5.17 6.36 23.07
C LEU A 33 3.69 6.72 23.12
N ASN A 34 2.86 6.01 22.34
CA ASN A 34 1.42 6.26 22.23
C ASN A 34 0.64 4.97 22.43
N ILE A 35 -0.12 4.89 23.52
CA ILE A 35 -0.87 3.68 23.90
C ILE A 35 -2.37 3.88 23.80
N TYR A 36 -3.10 2.82 23.43
CA TYR A 36 -4.54 2.79 23.61
C TYR A 36 -4.87 2.67 25.10
N ASN A 37 -5.75 3.54 25.60
CA ASN A 37 -6.17 3.57 27.00
C ASN A 37 -7.53 2.90 27.15
N THR A 38 -8.63 3.56 26.78
CA THR A 38 -9.98 3.04 27.01
C THR A 38 -10.95 3.43 25.92
N THR A 39 -12.08 2.74 25.86
CA THR A 39 -13.27 3.16 25.12
C THR A 39 -14.28 3.73 26.10
N ASN A 40 -14.92 4.85 25.76
CA ASN A 40 -15.96 5.46 26.58
C ASN A 40 -17.30 5.47 25.84
N LEU A 41 -18.32 4.88 26.48
CA LEU A 41 -19.72 4.97 26.04
C LEU A 41 -20.33 6.30 26.45
N THR A 42 -20.05 7.33 25.66
CA THR A 42 -20.74 8.63 25.75
C THR A 42 -21.73 8.76 24.58
N PRO A 43 -22.56 9.82 24.50
CA PRO A 43 -23.43 10.03 23.34
C PRO A 43 -22.69 9.96 21.99
N LEU A 44 -21.40 10.32 21.98
CA LEU A 44 -20.48 10.07 20.88
C LEU A 44 -19.37 9.08 21.33
N PRO A 45 -19.51 7.77 21.05
CA PRO A 45 -18.51 6.78 21.44
C PRO A 45 -17.13 7.12 20.89
N HIS A 46 -16.10 7.03 21.73
CA HIS A 46 -14.73 7.37 21.35
C HIS A 46 -13.70 6.43 21.99
N ALA A 47 -12.56 6.31 21.33
CA ALA A 47 -11.35 5.68 21.85
C ALA A 47 -10.41 6.75 22.40
N SER A 48 -9.75 6.44 23.53
CA SER A 48 -8.77 7.32 24.18
C SER A 48 -7.36 6.79 23.98
N PHE A 49 -6.43 7.68 23.69
CA PHE A 49 -5.01 7.38 23.51
C PHE A 49 -4.17 8.25 24.44
N ILE A 50 -3.11 7.67 25.00
CA ILE A 50 -2.19 8.36 25.91
C ILE A 50 -0.80 8.44 25.28
N ASN A 51 -0.24 9.64 25.21
CA ASN A 51 1.18 9.82 25.00
C ASN A 51 1.92 9.67 26.34
N THR A 52 2.77 8.66 26.46
CA THR A 52 3.39 8.29 27.75
C THR A 52 4.46 9.26 28.21
N ALA A 53 5.20 9.88 27.28
CA ALA A 53 6.14 10.95 27.60
C ALA A 53 5.41 12.17 28.16
N LYS A 54 4.35 12.62 27.50
CA LYS A 54 3.53 13.74 27.98
C LYS A 54 2.78 13.43 29.27
N PHE A 55 2.39 12.18 29.49
CA PHE A 55 1.80 11.78 30.74
C PHE A 55 2.77 11.93 31.92
N ARG A 56 4.06 11.57 31.74
CA ARG A 56 5.10 11.79 32.76
C ARG A 56 5.30 13.29 33.04
N GLU A 57 5.39 14.11 31.99
CA GLU A 57 5.48 15.58 32.13
C GLU A 57 4.27 16.16 32.88
N TYR A 58 3.07 15.65 32.59
CA TYR A 58 1.85 16.04 33.27
C TYR A 58 1.88 15.66 34.76
N GLN A 59 2.32 14.45 35.11
CA GLN A 59 2.43 14.02 36.50
C GLN A 59 3.36 14.92 37.32
N GLU A 60 4.51 15.28 36.75
CA GLU A 60 5.44 16.22 37.37
C GLU A 60 4.83 17.62 37.53
N CYS A 61 4.11 18.10 36.50
CA CYS A 61 3.42 19.38 36.54
C CYS A 61 2.37 19.41 37.66
N VAL A 62 1.53 18.39 37.76
CA VAL A 62 0.50 18.29 38.81
C VAL A 62 1.12 18.22 40.21
N ALA A 63 2.22 17.47 40.37
CA ALA A 63 2.94 17.41 41.63
C ALA A 63 3.49 18.78 42.06
N ARG A 64 3.90 19.62 41.10
CA ARG A 64 4.38 20.99 41.35
C ARG A 64 3.23 21.98 41.58
N ALA A 65 2.11 21.84 40.87
CA ALA A 65 1.09 22.89 40.78
C ALA A 65 0.14 23.01 41.98
N LYS A 66 0.14 22.04 42.92
CA LYS A 66 -0.70 21.93 44.15
C LYS A 66 -2.24 22.08 43.99
N SER A 67 -2.75 22.90 43.08
CA SER A 67 -4.18 23.11 42.79
C SER A 67 -4.50 23.55 41.35
N ASP A 68 -3.58 24.18 40.60
CA ASP A 68 -3.88 24.66 39.24
C ASP A 68 -3.41 23.67 38.15
N LYS A 69 -4.30 22.73 37.83
CA LYS A 69 -4.05 21.70 36.80
C LYS A 69 -4.25 22.19 35.36
N LYS A 70 -4.80 23.40 35.16
CA LYS A 70 -5.18 23.89 33.82
C LYS A 70 -3.98 24.21 32.93
N ASN A 71 -2.82 24.46 33.52
CA ASN A 71 -1.59 24.79 32.79
C ASN A 71 -0.71 23.59 32.44
N CYS A 72 -1.12 22.36 32.82
CA CYS A 72 -0.35 21.16 32.52
C CYS A 72 -0.60 20.66 31.09
N ALA A 73 0.44 20.12 30.46
CA ALA A 73 0.38 19.64 29.09
C ALA A 73 -0.68 18.55 28.89
N LYS A 74 -1.37 18.61 27.74
CA LYS A 74 -2.31 17.56 27.33
C LYS A 74 -1.54 16.29 26.96
N TYR A 75 -1.98 15.16 27.51
CA TYR A 75 -1.36 13.85 27.28
C TYR A 75 -2.34 12.81 26.75
N GLN A 76 -3.65 13.06 26.86
CA GLN A 76 -4.71 12.17 26.39
C GLN A 76 -5.42 12.80 25.20
N PHE A 77 -5.65 11.99 24.18
CA PHE A 77 -6.29 12.36 22.91
C PHE A 77 -7.46 11.42 22.67
N ASN A 78 -8.60 11.97 22.31
CA ASN A 78 -9.84 11.21 22.17
C ASN A 78 -10.27 11.24 20.71
N VAL A 79 -10.71 10.10 20.17
CA VAL A 79 -11.09 9.99 18.76
C VAL A 79 -12.43 9.30 18.65
N PRO A 80 -13.45 9.94 18.05
CA PRO A 80 -14.75 9.31 17.81
C PRO A 80 -14.59 8.06 16.95
N TYR A 81 -15.43 7.05 17.21
CA TYR A 81 -15.43 5.86 16.38
C TYR A 81 -16.02 6.14 14.99
N SER A 82 -15.25 5.78 13.97
CA SER A 82 -15.67 5.70 12.58
C SER A 82 -16.44 4.42 12.31
N LEU A 83 -17.33 4.43 11.32
CA LEU A 83 -18.00 3.21 10.86
C LEU A 83 -17.06 2.38 9.99
N THR A 84 -17.05 1.07 10.19
CA THR A 84 -16.17 0.16 9.42
C THR A 84 -16.42 0.27 7.91
N ASP A 85 -17.68 0.33 7.47
CA ASP A 85 -18.04 0.54 6.06
C ASP A 85 -17.43 1.83 5.47
N GLU A 86 -17.33 2.86 6.30
CA GLU A 86 -16.76 4.15 5.92
C GLU A 86 -15.22 4.05 5.82
N THR A 87 -14.57 3.32 6.73
CA THR A 87 -13.13 3.03 6.59
C THR A 87 -12.83 2.17 5.36
N VAL A 88 -13.75 1.28 4.97
CA VAL A 88 -13.65 0.50 3.72
C VAL A 88 -13.80 1.40 2.50
N ARG A 89 -14.72 2.39 2.54
CA ARG A 89 -14.80 3.43 1.50
C ARG A 89 -13.48 4.16 1.37
N VAL A 90 -12.91 4.65 2.48
CA VAL A 90 -11.61 5.34 2.47
C VAL A 90 -10.53 4.45 1.85
N GLY A 91 -10.43 3.19 2.26
CA GLY A 91 -9.49 2.23 1.66
C GLY A 91 -9.71 2.02 0.16
N LYS A 92 -10.97 1.94 -0.30
CA LYS A 92 -11.30 1.88 -1.74
C LYS A 92 -10.83 3.13 -2.48
N ASP A 93 -11.05 4.32 -1.91
CA ASP A 93 -10.69 5.58 -2.54
C ASP A 93 -9.16 5.77 -2.59
N LEU A 94 -8.43 5.31 -1.56
CA LEU A 94 -6.96 5.23 -1.58
C LEU A 94 -6.44 4.29 -2.67
N ARG A 95 -7.09 3.12 -2.86
CA ARG A 95 -6.78 2.21 -3.98
C ARG A 95 -7.08 2.89 -5.32
N GLN A 96 -8.24 3.54 -5.46
CA GLN A 96 -8.62 4.26 -6.68
C GLN A 96 -7.58 5.32 -7.06
N ALA A 97 -7.12 6.11 -6.08
CA ALA A 97 -6.10 7.13 -6.30
C ALA A 97 -4.80 6.52 -6.86
N TRP A 98 -4.36 5.39 -6.30
CA TRP A 98 -3.18 4.68 -6.79
C TRP A 98 -3.39 4.10 -8.20
N GLN A 99 -4.51 3.43 -8.44
CA GLN A 99 -4.83 2.83 -9.75
C GLN A 99 -4.93 3.89 -10.85
N ARG A 100 -5.53 5.05 -10.53
CA ARG A 100 -5.58 6.20 -11.42
C ARG A 100 -4.17 6.69 -11.75
N LEU A 101 -3.29 6.86 -10.75
CA LEU A 101 -1.90 7.23 -10.99
C LEU A 101 -1.20 6.23 -11.91
N GLU A 102 -1.29 4.94 -11.60
CA GLU A 102 -0.61 3.86 -12.35
C GLU A 102 -1.07 3.83 -13.82
N ASP A 103 -2.38 3.90 -14.05
CA ASP A 103 -2.93 3.84 -15.41
C ASP A 103 -2.56 5.09 -16.23
N ARG A 104 -2.66 6.28 -15.62
CA ARG A 104 -2.22 7.55 -16.24
C ARG A 104 -0.75 7.51 -16.62
N TYR A 105 0.08 6.97 -15.73
CA TYR A 105 1.52 6.86 -15.91
C TYR A 105 1.87 6.07 -17.17
N TYR A 106 1.24 4.90 -17.33
CA TYR A 106 1.41 4.06 -18.51
C TYR A 106 0.88 4.73 -19.79
N TRP A 107 -0.37 5.22 -19.78
CA TRP A 107 -0.98 5.77 -20.99
C TRP A 107 -0.29 7.04 -21.46
N ARG A 108 0.24 7.86 -20.54
CA ARG A 108 1.09 9.01 -20.88
C ARG A 108 2.32 8.57 -21.65
N ALA A 109 3.03 7.56 -21.16
CA ALA A 109 4.21 7.03 -21.82
C ALA A 109 3.89 6.46 -23.20
N MET A 110 2.82 5.67 -23.33
CA MET A 110 2.40 5.08 -24.60
C MET A 110 1.98 6.13 -25.64
N VAL A 111 1.20 7.13 -25.24
CA VAL A 111 0.78 8.24 -26.12
C VAL A 111 1.99 9.03 -26.62
N ASN A 112 2.95 9.33 -25.74
CA ASN A 112 4.15 10.07 -26.14
C ASN A 112 5.06 9.24 -27.04
N LEU A 113 5.22 7.94 -26.76
CA LEU A 113 6.00 7.02 -27.59
C LEU A 113 5.44 6.98 -29.03
N ASN A 114 4.13 6.81 -29.17
CA ASN A 114 3.43 6.63 -30.44
C ASN A 114 2.81 7.92 -31.00
N ASN A 115 3.29 9.08 -30.57
CA ASN A 115 2.88 10.38 -31.10
C ASN A 115 3.38 10.52 -32.55
N PRO A 116 2.55 10.92 -33.53
CA PRO A 116 1.19 11.48 -33.40
C PRO A 116 0.02 10.51 -33.52
N ALA A 117 0.25 9.25 -33.91
CA ALA A 117 -0.84 8.28 -34.10
C ALA A 117 -1.68 8.06 -32.83
N MET A 118 -1.03 7.90 -31.67
CA MET A 118 -1.75 7.76 -30.40
C MET A 118 -2.31 9.08 -29.86
N TYR A 119 -1.78 10.23 -30.26
CA TYR A 119 -2.45 11.50 -29.96
C TYR A 119 -3.81 11.58 -30.66
N LEU A 120 -3.84 11.29 -31.97
CA LEU A 120 -5.07 11.34 -32.77
C LEU A 120 -6.11 10.31 -32.31
N SER A 121 -5.68 9.11 -31.94
CA SER A 121 -6.59 8.07 -31.47
C SER A 121 -6.99 8.24 -30.01
N HIS A 122 -6.05 8.50 -29.09
CA HIS A 122 -6.32 8.43 -27.64
C HIS A 122 -6.50 9.79 -26.96
N CYS A 123 -6.14 10.90 -27.60
CA CYS A 123 -6.35 12.25 -27.04
C CYS A 123 -7.54 12.98 -27.67
N LEU A 124 -7.92 12.66 -28.92
CA LEU A 124 -9.12 13.23 -29.55
C LEU A 124 -10.38 12.41 -29.28
N VAL A 125 -10.23 11.11 -28.97
CA VAL A 125 -11.32 10.20 -28.62
C VAL A 125 -11.07 9.67 -27.22
N ASP A 126 -12.09 9.64 -26.38
CA ASP A 126 -12.01 9.08 -25.03
C ASP A 126 -12.37 7.59 -25.06
N PHE A 127 -11.41 6.76 -24.66
CA PHE A 127 -11.58 5.32 -24.50
C PHE A 127 -11.62 4.88 -23.03
N GLY A 128 -11.72 5.84 -22.11
CA GLY A 128 -11.75 5.60 -20.67
C GLY A 128 -12.94 4.74 -20.25
N GLN A 129 -12.65 3.60 -19.62
CA GLN A 129 -13.69 2.71 -19.10
C GLN A 129 -14.31 3.20 -17.78
N ASN A 130 -13.70 4.20 -17.13
CA ASN A 130 -14.14 4.77 -15.85
C ASN A 130 -14.41 3.72 -14.76
N LYS A 131 -13.57 2.68 -14.72
CA LYS A 131 -13.69 1.60 -13.74
C LYS A 131 -13.18 2.05 -12.39
N GLY A 132 -14.04 1.88 -11.38
CA GLY A 132 -13.66 2.08 -9.98
C GLY A 132 -12.89 0.89 -9.42
N ALA A 133 -12.05 1.14 -8.41
CA ALA A 133 -11.33 0.13 -7.66
C ALA A 133 -12.31 -0.75 -6.87
N GLU A 134 -11.96 -2.02 -6.70
CA GLU A 134 -12.70 -2.94 -5.86
C GLU A 134 -12.58 -2.53 -4.38
N LYS A 135 -13.61 -2.86 -3.60
CA LYS A 135 -13.55 -2.65 -2.14
C LYS A 135 -12.44 -3.52 -1.54
N PRO A 136 -11.59 -2.97 -0.64
CA PRO A 136 -10.64 -3.78 0.10
C PRO A 136 -11.36 -4.74 1.06
N GLU A 137 -10.72 -5.88 1.30
CA GLU A 137 -11.16 -6.85 2.32
C GLU A 137 -10.76 -6.32 3.70
N VAL A 138 -11.67 -6.31 4.68
CA VAL A 138 -11.36 -5.93 6.06
C VAL A 138 -10.61 -7.09 6.72
N VAL A 139 -9.29 -6.98 6.73
CA VAL A 139 -8.39 -7.99 7.29
C VAL A 139 -7.54 -7.33 8.36
N VAL A 140 -7.52 -7.94 9.54
CA VAL A 140 -6.75 -7.43 10.68
C VAL A 140 -5.29 -7.78 10.48
N TYR A 141 -4.48 -6.77 10.18
CA TYR A 141 -3.05 -6.88 10.02
C TYR A 141 -2.38 -7.25 11.34
N THR A 142 -1.64 -8.35 11.29
CA THR A 142 -0.87 -8.88 12.40
C THR A 142 0.48 -9.31 11.87
N ASN A 143 1.55 -8.63 12.25
CA ASN A 143 2.91 -8.99 11.84
C ASN A 143 3.68 -9.58 13.02
N ASP A 144 4.64 -10.45 12.70
CA ASP A 144 5.51 -11.13 13.66
C ASP A 144 6.35 -10.15 14.49
N SER A 145 6.60 -8.96 13.95
CA SER A 145 7.27 -7.86 14.65
C SER A 145 6.41 -7.16 15.70
N MET A 146 5.09 -7.42 15.76
CA MET A 146 4.16 -6.73 16.66
C MET A 146 4.07 -7.35 18.04
N TYR A 147 4.65 -8.53 18.23
CA TYR A 147 4.54 -9.30 19.46
C TYR A 147 5.90 -9.89 19.85
N PRO A 148 6.07 -10.29 21.13
CA PRO A 148 7.33 -10.85 21.60
C PRO A 148 7.71 -12.14 20.88
N SER A 149 9.02 -12.39 20.73
CA SER A 149 9.54 -13.58 20.05
C SER A 149 9.03 -14.90 20.64
N GLN A 150 8.66 -14.91 21.93
CA GLN A 150 8.05 -16.07 22.60
C GLN A 150 6.65 -16.43 22.08
N LEU A 151 6.02 -15.55 21.30
CA LEU A 151 4.73 -15.76 20.62
C LEU A 151 4.87 -15.95 19.10
N ALA A 152 6.10 -15.98 18.56
CA ALA A 152 6.38 -16.32 17.16
C ALA A 152 5.71 -17.64 16.77
N GLY A 153 4.94 -17.62 15.67
CA GLY A 153 4.19 -18.77 15.16
C GLY A 153 2.95 -19.15 15.99
N LYS A 154 2.73 -18.57 17.17
CA LYS A 154 1.53 -18.80 17.99
C LYS A 154 0.41 -17.84 17.63
N ILE A 155 0.72 -16.58 17.32
CA ILE A 155 -0.26 -15.63 16.80
C ILE A 155 -0.30 -15.77 15.26
N PRO A 156 -1.49 -15.91 14.63
CA PRO A 156 -1.59 -15.91 13.18
C PRO A 156 -0.99 -14.62 12.60
N SER A 157 -0.03 -14.78 11.71
CA SER A 157 0.54 -13.67 10.92
C SER A 157 -0.34 -13.41 9.71
N GLN A 158 -0.70 -12.14 9.50
CA GLN A 158 -1.42 -11.66 8.34
C GLN A 158 -0.69 -10.44 7.78
N GLY A 159 -0.16 -10.58 6.56
CA GLY A 159 0.51 -9.50 5.86
C GLY A 159 -0.44 -8.38 5.45
N LEU A 160 0.14 -7.26 5.01
CA LEU A 160 -0.62 -6.10 4.52
C LEU A 160 -1.43 -6.48 3.27
N LYS A 161 -2.75 -6.21 3.28
CA LYS A 161 -3.69 -6.52 2.18
C LYS A 161 -4.35 -5.25 1.59
N ASP A 162 -3.60 -4.18 1.43
CA ASP A 162 -4.08 -2.94 0.81
C ASP A 162 -4.33 -3.06 -0.71
N LYS A 163 -3.71 -4.05 -1.37
CA LYS A 163 -3.81 -4.33 -2.82
C LYS A 163 -3.66 -3.05 -3.66
N LEU A 164 -2.59 -2.29 -3.41
CA LEU A 164 -2.24 -1.08 -4.16
C LEU A 164 -1.66 -1.42 -5.54
N ARG A 165 -2.54 -1.88 -6.43
CA ARG A 165 -2.31 -2.23 -7.83
C ARG A 165 -3.62 -2.10 -8.58
N MET A 166 -3.58 -2.00 -9.91
CA MET A 166 -4.81 -2.06 -10.71
C MET A 166 -5.54 -3.40 -10.54
N ASP A 167 -6.87 -3.33 -10.42
CA ASP A 167 -7.73 -4.52 -10.33
C ASP A 167 -7.87 -5.24 -11.68
N SER A 168 -7.80 -4.49 -12.77
CA SER A 168 -7.80 -5.05 -14.12
C SER A 168 -6.85 -4.30 -15.04
N TYR A 169 -6.07 -5.06 -15.81
CA TYR A 169 -5.21 -4.56 -16.86
C TYR A 169 -5.86 -4.87 -18.21
N SER A 170 -5.97 -3.85 -19.05
CA SER A 170 -6.65 -3.91 -20.34
C SER A 170 -5.82 -3.17 -21.38
N ILE A 171 -6.12 -3.43 -22.65
CA ILE A 171 -5.62 -2.66 -23.80
C ILE A 171 -6.32 -1.30 -23.96
N LEU A 172 -7.31 -1.01 -23.11
CA LEU A 172 -7.99 0.30 -23.03
C LEU A 172 -7.75 0.93 -21.66
N PRO A 173 -7.72 2.27 -21.57
CA PRO A 173 -7.56 2.99 -20.30
C PRO A 173 -8.77 2.81 -19.39
N ASN A 174 -8.52 2.73 -18.08
CA ASN A 174 -9.54 2.82 -17.04
C ASN A 174 -9.86 4.28 -16.68
N VAL A 175 -8.94 5.20 -16.94
CA VAL A 175 -9.08 6.65 -16.71
C VAL A 175 -9.53 7.38 -17.99
N PRO A 176 -10.21 8.54 -17.87
CA PRO A 176 -10.56 9.35 -19.04
C PRO A 176 -9.32 9.90 -19.73
N ASN A 177 -9.41 10.17 -21.04
CA ASN A 177 -8.25 10.64 -21.79
C ASN A 177 -7.61 11.94 -21.28
N ALA A 178 -8.41 12.85 -20.72
CA ALA A 178 -7.94 14.11 -20.15
C ALA A 178 -6.85 13.89 -19.08
N ASP A 179 -6.93 12.77 -18.34
CA ASP A 179 -6.00 12.46 -17.26
C ASP A 179 -4.57 12.15 -17.76
N TYR A 180 -4.41 11.58 -18.96
CA TYR A 180 -3.09 11.24 -19.53
C TYR A 180 -2.70 12.07 -20.77
N CYS A 181 -3.65 12.75 -21.43
CA CYS A 181 -3.40 13.61 -22.58
C CYS A 181 -3.20 15.09 -22.24
N ALA A 182 -3.41 15.51 -20.99
CA ALA A 182 -3.26 16.92 -20.58
C ALA A 182 -1.89 17.50 -20.99
N GLY A 183 -1.89 18.52 -21.84
CA GLY A 183 -0.67 19.19 -22.29
C GLY A 183 0.23 18.35 -23.21
N VAL A 184 -0.22 17.20 -23.72
CA VAL A 184 0.47 16.54 -24.85
C VAL A 184 0.24 17.38 -26.10
N GLN A 185 1.29 17.62 -26.88
CA GLN A 185 1.21 18.24 -28.20
C GLN A 185 1.53 17.19 -29.26
N MET A 186 1.03 17.39 -30.48
CA MET A 186 1.43 16.54 -31.61
C MET A 186 2.92 16.71 -31.90
N ASP A 187 3.61 15.59 -32.07
CA ASP A 187 5.02 15.51 -32.39
C ASP A 187 5.18 14.67 -33.67
N PHE A 188 5.50 15.34 -34.76
CA PHE A 188 5.64 14.75 -36.09
C PHE A 188 7.07 14.25 -36.40
N THR A 189 7.92 14.10 -35.38
CA THR A 189 9.26 13.51 -35.57
C THR A 189 9.11 12.15 -36.24
N VAL A 190 9.81 11.97 -37.36
CA VAL A 190 9.79 10.74 -38.15
C VAL A 190 10.56 9.66 -37.41
N MET A 191 9.85 8.86 -36.63
CA MET A 191 10.45 7.84 -35.76
C MET A 191 11.05 6.67 -36.53
N TYR A 192 10.57 6.37 -37.73
CA TYR A 192 11.02 5.21 -38.49
C TYR A 192 10.78 5.35 -39.99
N LEU A 193 11.54 4.58 -40.77
CA LEU A 193 11.31 4.33 -42.19
C LEU A 193 10.84 2.87 -42.36
N PRO A 194 9.68 2.62 -42.97
CA PRO A 194 9.13 1.27 -43.08
C PRO A 194 10.01 0.38 -43.96
N GLY A 195 10.19 -0.87 -43.54
CA GLY A 195 10.72 -1.91 -44.41
C GLY A 195 9.72 -2.29 -45.49
N THR A 196 10.19 -2.82 -46.62
CA THR A 196 9.33 -3.24 -47.72
C THR A 196 9.79 -4.58 -48.32
N CYS A 197 8.90 -5.57 -48.39
CA CYS A 197 9.14 -6.83 -49.11
C CYS A 197 8.30 -6.89 -50.38
N PHE A 198 8.88 -7.38 -51.46
CA PHE A 198 8.23 -7.51 -52.77
C PHE A 198 7.89 -8.97 -53.06
N TYR A 199 6.69 -9.21 -53.57
CA TYR A 199 6.14 -10.52 -53.85
C TYR A 199 5.65 -10.61 -55.29
N ALA A 200 5.87 -11.75 -55.94
CA ALA A 200 5.17 -12.14 -57.17
C ALA A 200 4.29 -13.35 -56.84
N GLY A 201 2.98 -13.15 -56.82
CA GLY A 201 2.05 -14.14 -56.27
C GLY A 201 2.35 -14.41 -54.79
N THR A 202 2.57 -15.68 -54.43
CA THR A 202 2.94 -16.10 -53.06
C THR A 202 4.46 -16.11 -52.82
N SER A 203 5.28 -15.93 -53.87
CA SER A 203 6.73 -16.00 -53.79
C SER A 203 7.32 -14.65 -53.38
N LYS A 204 8.05 -14.63 -52.25
CA LYS A 204 8.83 -13.47 -51.80
C LYS A 204 10.06 -13.32 -52.69
N LEU A 205 10.20 -12.19 -53.38
CA LEU A 205 11.32 -11.91 -54.27
C LEU A 205 12.52 -11.37 -53.48
N PHE A 206 12.33 -10.24 -52.81
CA PHE A 206 13.36 -9.57 -52.01
C PHE A 206 12.72 -8.65 -50.97
N CYS A 207 13.52 -8.23 -49.99
CA CYS A 207 13.13 -7.27 -48.97
C CYS A 207 14.16 -6.15 -48.87
N ILE A 208 13.68 -4.95 -48.64
CA ILE A 208 14.44 -3.79 -48.21
C ILE A 208 14.08 -3.58 -46.74
N GLU A 209 14.94 -4.04 -45.85
CA GLU A 209 14.71 -4.02 -44.40
C GLU A 209 15.99 -3.64 -43.66
N GLY A 210 15.83 -3.08 -42.46
CA GLY A 210 16.93 -2.74 -41.57
C GLY A 210 17.24 -3.87 -40.57
N ASP A 211 18.01 -3.52 -39.54
CA ASP A 211 18.46 -4.43 -38.50
C ASP A 211 17.58 -4.43 -37.24
N GLN A 212 16.73 -3.41 -37.07
CA GLN A 212 15.88 -3.26 -35.89
C GLN A 212 14.95 -4.47 -35.67
N ASP A 213 15.11 -5.14 -34.52
CA ASP A 213 14.22 -6.21 -34.08
C ASP A 213 12.78 -5.71 -33.94
N THR A 214 11.83 -6.53 -34.40
CA THR A 214 10.39 -6.31 -34.22
C THR A 214 9.74 -7.55 -33.59
N LEU A 215 8.56 -7.38 -32.99
CA LEU A 215 7.82 -8.51 -32.40
C LEU A 215 7.07 -9.35 -33.45
N ASN A 216 7.03 -8.92 -34.71
CA ASN A 216 6.40 -9.66 -35.80
C ASN A 216 7.47 -10.14 -36.81
N PRO A 217 7.90 -11.40 -36.76
CA PRO A 217 8.93 -11.93 -37.65
C PRO A 217 8.49 -12.01 -39.12
N LEU A 218 7.19 -11.88 -39.40
CA LEU A 218 6.65 -11.89 -40.76
C LEU A 218 6.59 -10.48 -41.38
N ALA A 219 6.76 -9.43 -40.58
CA ALA A 219 6.76 -8.06 -41.07
C ALA A 219 8.18 -7.64 -41.52
N PRO A 220 8.32 -6.94 -42.65
CA PRO A 220 9.58 -6.33 -43.02
C PRO A 220 10.08 -5.40 -41.91
N ARG A 221 11.33 -5.56 -41.47
CA ARG A 221 11.90 -4.73 -40.40
C ARG A 221 12.10 -3.28 -40.88
N PRO A 222 11.85 -2.26 -40.03
CA PRO A 222 12.12 -0.87 -40.38
C PRO A 222 13.54 -0.68 -40.91
N ILE A 223 13.68 0.05 -42.02
CA ILE A 223 14.99 0.38 -42.62
C ILE A 223 15.81 1.23 -41.64
N ALA A 224 15.13 2.13 -40.94
CA ALA A 224 15.69 2.95 -39.88
C ALA A 224 14.66 3.10 -38.76
N PHE A 225 15.12 3.10 -37.51
CA PHE A 225 14.30 3.37 -36.33
C PHE A 225 15.08 4.26 -35.36
N GLN A 226 14.47 5.37 -34.93
CA GLN A 226 15.05 6.28 -33.95
C GLN A 226 14.87 5.73 -32.52
N TYR A 227 15.57 4.65 -32.22
CA TYR A 227 15.43 3.93 -30.96
C TYR A 227 15.71 4.82 -29.74
N GLN A 228 16.79 5.61 -29.80
CA GLN A 228 17.14 6.51 -28.71
C GLN A 228 16.07 7.57 -28.46
N GLU A 229 15.43 8.08 -29.52
CA GLU A 229 14.34 9.05 -29.37
C GLU A 229 13.08 8.40 -28.81
N ALA A 230 12.78 7.15 -29.15
CA ALA A 230 11.70 6.39 -28.53
C ALA A 230 11.93 6.24 -27.02
N VAL A 231 13.15 5.91 -26.60
CA VAL A 231 13.54 5.88 -25.18
C VAL A 231 13.39 7.26 -24.53
N ASN A 232 13.84 8.32 -25.20
CA ASN A 232 13.75 9.68 -24.68
C ASN A 232 12.30 10.13 -24.51
N ARG A 233 11.41 9.81 -25.46
CA ARG A 233 9.97 10.11 -25.37
C ARG A 233 9.34 9.49 -24.13
N VAL A 234 9.62 8.20 -23.87
CA VAL A 234 9.13 7.52 -22.66
C VAL A 234 9.72 8.18 -21.41
N LYS A 235 11.04 8.43 -21.35
CA LYS A 235 11.69 9.07 -20.19
C LYS A 235 11.13 10.47 -19.89
N ARG A 236 10.90 11.30 -20.91
CA ARG A 236 10.32 12.64 -20.75
C ARG A 236 8.88 12.54 -20.24
N ALA A 237 8.11 11.59 -20.79
CA ALA A 237 6.73 11.34 -20.38
C ALA A 237 6.63 10.88 -18.92
N THR A 238 7.49 9.93 -18.51
CA THR A 238 7.54 9.42 -17.13
C THR A 238 8.02 10.48 -16.15
N ALA A 239 9.08 11.24 -16.46
CA ALA A 239 9.57 12.31 -15.59
C ALA A 239 8.52 13.42 -15.38
N LEU A 240 7.78 13.76 -16.44
CA LEU A 240 6.67 14.71 -16.34
C LEU A 240 5.52 14.16 -15.48
N ALA A 241 5.15 12.89 -15.71
CA ALA A 241 4.11 12.20 -14.95
C ALA A 241 4.47 12.07 -13.46
N GLU A 242 5.73 11.76 -13.12
CA GLU A 242 6.20 11.72 -11.72
C GLU A 242 6.03 13.07 -11.03
N ARG A 243 6.30 14.17 -11.72
CA ARG A 243 6.16 15.50 -11.12
C ARG A 243 4.70 15.90 -10.92
N ASP A 244 3.86 15.66 -11.93
CA ASP A 244 2.50 16.21 -11.97
C ASP A 244 1.48 15.26 -11.36
N TYR A 245 1.53 13.97 -11.69
CA TYR A 245 0.53 13.00 -11.21
C TYR A 245 0.73 12.67 -9.73
N GLN A 246 1.92 12.86 -9.17
CA GLN A 246 2.12 12.77 -7.72
C GLN A 246 1.32 13.82 -6.95
N LYS A 247 1.27 15.05 -7.46
CA LYS A 247 0.49 16.12 -6.82
C LYS A 247 -1.00 15.78 -6.83
N ASP A 248 -1.49 15.31 -7.97
CA ASP A 248 -2.87 14.85 -8.11
C ASP A 248 -3.16 13.66 -7.19
N TYR A 249 -2.24 12.68 -7.13
CA TYR A 249 -2.37 11.52 -6.25
C TYR A 249 -2.43 11.91 -4.78
N GLN A 250 -1.56 12.83 -4.33
CA GLN A 250 -1.62 13.33 -2.95
C GLN A 250 -2.91 14.11 -2.67
N LYS A 251 -3.42 14.86 -3.65
CA LYS A 251 -4.72 15.52 -3.54
C LYS A 251 -5.87 14.51 -3.41
N ASP A 252 -5.85 13.46 -4.23
CA ASP A 252 -6.85 12.38 -4.18
C ASP A 252 -6.77 11.61 -2.84
N VAL A 253 -5.56 11.38 -2.30
CA VAL A 253 -5.34 10.81 -0.97
C VAL A 253 -5.93 11.68 0.13
N LEU A 254 -5.65 13.00 0.10
CA LEU A 254 -6.17 13.93 1.10
C LEU A 254 -7.70 14.04 1.06
N GLU A 255 -8.30 13.99 -0.13
CA GLU A 255 -9.77 13.96 -0.25
C GLU A 255 -10.35 12.63 0.25
N ALA A 256 -9.68 11.50 -0.01
CA ALA A 256 -10.12 10.19 0.48
C ALA A 256 -10.18 10.13 2.01
N VAL A 257 -9.16 10.66 2.69
CA VAL A 257 -9.05 10.64 4.17
C VAL A 257 -9.72 11.83 4.87
N LYS A 258 -10.47 12.64 4.15
CA LYS A 258 -11.14 13.81 4.72
C LYS A 258 -12.17 13.40 5.79
N PRO A 259 -12.15 14.02 6.98
CA PRO A 259 -13.13 13.75 8.03
C PRO A 259 -14.57 14.03 7.56
N ASN A 260 -15.51 13.22 8.03
CA ASN A 260 -16.94 13.42 7.84
C ASN A 260 -17.73 12.84 9.03
N ALA A 261 -19.07 12.88 8.99
CA ALA A 261 -19.92 12.42 10.08
C ALA A 261 -19.76 10.93 10.44
N LYS A 262 -19.22 10.10 9.54
CA LYS A 262 -19.01 8.65 9.70
C LYS A 262 -17.52 8.26 9.74
N PHE A 263 -16.62 9.19 9.44
CA PHE A 263 -15.17 9.01 9.43
C PHE A 263 -14.48 10.10 10.25
N SER A 264 -13.92 9.71 11.39
CA SER A 264 -13.23 10.60 12.31
C SER A 264 -11.76 10.18 12.48
N PRO A 265 -10.88 10.58 11.55
CA PRO A 265 -9.46 10.28 11.64
C PRO A 265 -8.69 11.27 12.52
N LEU A 266 -7.71 10.76 13.25
CA LEU A 266 -6.72 11.50 14.00
C LEU A 266 -5.34 11.34 13.33
N LEU A 267 -4.76 12.45 12.89
CA LEU A 267 -3.41 12.48 12.34
C LEU A 267 -2.40 12.63 13.48
N TRP A 268 -1.44 11.71 13.63
CA TRP A 268 -0.50 11.74 14.76
C TRP A 268 0.77 12.56 14.56
N ASP A 269 1.00 13.05 13.34
CA ASP A 269 2.02 14.04 12.98
C ASP A 269 1.77 14.43 11.50
N THR A 270 2.43 13.73 10.58
CA THR A 270 2.12 13.70 9.15
C THR A 270 1.90 12.25 8.73
N MET A 271 1.27 12.02 7.57
CA MET A 271 1.19 10.66 7.03
C MET A 271 2.56 10.12 6.58
N LEU A 272 3.60 10.95 6.50
CA LEU A 272 4.95 10.53 6.07
C LEU A 272 5.84 10.12 7.26
N SER A 273 5.75 10.85 8.37
CA SER A 273 6.50 10.62 9.61
C SER A 273 5.73 9.80 10.66
N GLY A 274 4.42 9.67 10.48
CA GLY A 274 3.53 8.88 11.32
C GLY A 274 2.38 8.28 10.53
N ALA A 275 1.26 8.05 11.19
CA ALA A 275 0.06 7.52 10.60
C ALA A 275 -1.16 8.37 10.91
N LEU A 276 -2.10 8.36 9.98
CA LEU A 276 -3.49 8.72 10.24
C LEU A 276 -4.18 7.49 10.82
N ILE A 277 -4.80 7.62 12.00
CA ILE A 277 -5.56 6.54 12.62
C ILE A 277 -7.03 6.92 12.73
N ALA A 278 -7.93 5.96 12.56
CA ALA A 278 -9.34 6.12 12.83
C ALA A 278 -9.83 4.87 13.56
N PRO A 279 -10.25 4.97 14.84
CA PRO A 279 -10.92 3.86 15.51
C PRO A 279 -12.15 3.46 14.70
N ALA A 280 -12.28 2.18 14.39
CA ALA A 280 -13.32 1.64 13.56
C ALA A 280 -14.23 0.73 14.40
N GLN A 281 -15.54 0.90 14.26
CA GLN A 281 -16.53 0.03 14.89
C GLN A 281 -17.53 -0.50 13.85
N THR A 282 -18.10 -1.65 14.13
CA THR A 282 -19.28 -2.16 13.44
C THR A 282 -20.54 -1.78 14.22
N ILE A 283 -21.70 -1.84 13.57
CA ILE A 283 -23.00 -1.63 14.25
C ILE A 283 -23.52 -2.97 14.80
N GLN A 284 -23.24 -4.07 14.08
CA GLN A 284 -23.69 -5.40 14.44
C GLN A 284 -22.52 -6.19 15.05
N PRO A 285 -22.68 -6.76 16.26
CA PRO A 285 -21.65 -7.56 16.88
C PRO A 285 -21.55 -8.95 16.24
N ASP A 286 -20.33 -9.47 16.09
CA ASP A 286 -20.06 -10.84 15.66
C ASP A 286 -19.62 -11.70 16.86
N LEU A 287 -20.58 -11.95 17.75
CA LEU A 287 -20.37 -12.75 18.97
C LEU A 287 -19.88 -14.17 18.67
N ALA A 288 -20.24 -14.72 17.50
CA ALA A 288 -19.80 -16.05 17.08
C ALA A 288 -18.30 -16.06 16.78
N THR A 289 -17.80 -15.06 16.04
CA THR A 289 -16.36 -14.90 15.82
C THR A 289 -15.62 -14.62 17.11
N LEU A 290 -16.12 -13.75 17.98
CA LEU A 290 -15.47 -13.48 19.28
C LEU A 290 -15.37 -14.72 20.17
N THR A 291 -16.43 -15.53 20.23
CA THR A 291 -16.42 -16.78 21.00
C THR A 291 -15.40 -17.77 20.44
N ARG A 292 -15.32 -17.89 19.10
CA ARG A 292 -14.30 -18.73 18.43
C ARG A 292 -12.88 -18.23 18.70
N LYS A 293 -12.65 -16.92 18.79
CA LYS A 293 -11.32 -16.36 19.09
C LYS A 293 -10.76 -16.87 20.43
N GLY A 294 -11.60 -17.14 21.41
CA GLY A 294 -11.14 -17.73 22.67
C GLY A 294 -10.67 -19.17 22.53
N GLN A 295 -11.38 -19.98 21.72
CA GLN A 295 -10.96 -21.33 21.39
C GLN A 295 -9.68 -21.33 20.53
N ASP A 296 -9.60 -20.43 19.55
CA ASP A 296 -8.41 -20.25 18.70
C ASP A 296 -7.18 -19.86 19.52
N ALA A 297 -7.35 -18.92 20.47
CA ALA A 297 -6.29 -18.53 21.38
C ALA A 297 -5.81 -19.72 22.21
N GLY A 298 -6.72 -20.49 22.79
CA GLY A 298 -6.37 -21.67 23.58
C GLY A 298 -5.66 -22.75 22.77
N ASN A 299 -6.15 -23.02 21.56
CA ASN A 299 -5.56 -24.01 20.65
C ASN A 299 -4.16 -23.61 20.18
N ARG A 300 -3.92 -22.32 19.92
CA ARG A 300 -2.64 -21.83 19.40
C ARG A 300 -1.59 -21.55 20.48
N LEU A 301 -2.01 -21.04 21.63
CA LEU A 301 -1.10 -20.77 22.74
C LEU A 301 -0.65 -22.07 23.44
N GLY A 302 -1.52 -23.08 23.45
CA GLY A 302 -1.26 -24.40 24.03
C GLY A 302 -1.39 -24.46 25.56
N ASP A 303 -0.96 -25.59 26.13
CA ASP A 303 -0.84 -25.79 27.58
C ASP A 303 -2.12 -25.41 28.37
N ILE A 304 -1.95 -24.65 29.45
CA ILE A 304 -3.02 -24.15 30.31
C ILE A 304 -4.03 -23.26 29.55
N PHE A 305 -3.63 -22.64 28.44
CA PHE A 305 -4.51 -21.76 27.66
C PHE A 305 -5.58 -22.53 26.90
N LYS A 306 -5.32 -23.79 26.53
CA LYS A 306 -6.32 -24.64 25.86
C LYS A 306 -7.60 -24.79 26.67
N ALA A 307 -7.50 -24.81 28.00
CA ALA A 307 -8.63 -24.92 28.91
C ALA A 307 -9.16 -23.57 29.42
N THR A 308 -8.31 -22.53 29.44
CA THR A 308 -8.62 -21.27 30.16
C THR A 308 -8.93 -20.09 29.25
N ALA A 309 -8.48 -20.08 27.99
CA ALA A 309 -8.62 -18.93 27.11
C ALA A 309 -10.10 -18.58 26.82
N SER A 310 -10.93 -19.58 26.48
CA SER A 310 -12.36 -19.37 26.25
C SER A 310 -13.07 -18.77 27.47
N MET A 311 -12.75 -19.27 28.67
CA MET A 311 -13.33 -18.75 29.91
C MET A 311 -12.87 -17.31 30.19
N TYR A 312 -11.59 -17.02 29.94
CA TYR A 312 -11.04 -15.68 30.07
C TYR A 312 -11.77 -14.67 29.19
N TYR A 313 -11.97 -14.98 27.90
CA TYR A 313 -12.69 -14.08 26.98
C TYR A 313 -14.20 -14.03 27.20
N ALA A 314 -14.82 -15.11 27.70
CA ALA A 314 -16.24 -15.12 28.03
C ALA A 314 -16.62 -14.12 29.13
N GLN A 315 -15.67 -13.70 29.99
CA GLN A 315 -15.88 -12.65 30.99
C GLN A 315 -16.23 -11.29 30.37
N GLY A 316 -15.81 -11.06 29.12
CA GLY A 316 -16.23 -9.89 28.34
C GLY A 316 -17.71 -9.95 27.92
N LEU A 317 -18.32 -11.12 27.85
CA LEU A 317 -19.74 -11.29 27.48
C LEU A 317 -20.67 -11.26 28.69
N THR A 318 -20.23 -11.86 29.80
CA THR A 318 -21.01 -12.03 31.02
C THR A 318 -20.50 -11.09 32.11
N SER A 319 -20.91 -9.81 32.09
CA SER A 319 -20.66 -8.92 33.24
C SER A 319 -21.48 -9.43 34.45
N ASN A 320 -20.82 -10.02 35.44
CA ASN A 320 -21.40 -10.25 36.76
C ASN A 320 -20.37 -9.96 37.86
N ALA A 321 -20.81 -9.89 39.11
CA ALA A 321 -19.94 -9.58 40.26
C ALA A 321 -18.76 -10.55 40.44
N LEU A 322 -18.83 -11.75 39.86
CA LEU A 322 -17.77 -12.77 39.90
C LEU A 322 -16.72 -12.57 38.80
N THR A 323 -17.09 -12.01 37.64
CA THR A 323 -16.20 -11.80 36.49
C THR A 323 -15.56 -10.41 36.46
N LEU A 324 -16.17 -9.41 37.12
CA LEU A 324 -15.64 -8.05 37.23
C LEU A 324 -14.19 -7.98 37.78
N PRO A 325 -13.83 -8.70 38.86
CA PRO A 325 -12.47 -8.69 39.42
C PRO A 325 -11.44 -9.39 38.53
N LEU A 326 -11.85 -10.18 37.55
CA LEU A 326 -10.96 -10.94 36.67
C LEU A 326 -10.61 -10.17 35.38
N ARG A 327 -11.32 -9.06 35.13
CA ARG A 327 -10.98 -8.13 34.07
C ARG A 327 -9.71 -7.38 34.45
N VAL A 328 -8.64 -7.75 33.78
CA VAL A 328 -7.29 -7.23 34.03
C VAL A 328 -7.23 -5.70 33.95
N HIS A 329 -8.07 -5.06 33.11
CA HIS A 329 -8.14 -3.60 32.97
C HIS A 329 -8.83 -2.87 34.14
N VAL A 330 -9.61 -3.55 35.00
CA VAL A 330 -10.29 -2.97 36.18
C VAL A 330 -9.68 -3.41 37.52
N LEU A 331 -8.56 -4.13 37.51
CA LEU A 331 -7.89 -4.54 38.74
C LEU A 331 -7.23 -3.35 39.47
N PRO A 332 -7.40 -3.18 40.80
CA PRO A 332 -7.00 -1.95 41.51
C PRO A 332 -5.49 -1.76 41.76
N THR A 333 -4.59 -2.56 41.17
CA THR A 333 -3.14 -2.44 41.38
C THR A 333 -2.43 -1.88 40.15
N ARG A 334 -2.52 -0.55 39.96
CA ARG A 334 -1.66 0.19 39.03
C ARG A 334 -0.24 0.34 39.60
N LYS A 335 0.65 -0.57 39.21
CA LYS A 335 2.10 -0.38 39.04
C LYS A 335 2.49 -1.31 37.89
N ASP A 336 2.61 -0.90 36.64
CA ASP A 336 2.98 0.38 36.04
C ASP A 336 2.13 0.60 34.77
N VAL A 337 2.14 1.83 34.25
CA VAL A 337 1.58 2.15 32.93
C VAL A 337 2.44 1.53 31.82
N LEU A 338 3.69 1.07 32.05
CA LEU A 338 4.52 0.44 30.99
C LEU A 338 5.52 -0.69 31.35
N PHE A 339 5.76 -1.08 32.60
CA PHE A 339 6.67 -2.19 32.93
C PHE A 339 6.16 -3.17 34.01
N ASN A 340 6.72 -4.39 33.95
CA ASN A 340 6.25 -5.65 34.54
C ASN A 340 6.00 -5.69 36.08
N PRO A 341 5.28 -6.74 36.57
CA PRO A 341 4.59 -7.76 35.78
C PRO A 341 3.08 -7.88 36.06
N ASN A 342 2.30 -7.66 35.00
CA ASN A 342 1.09 -8.44 34.79
C ASN A 342 1.48 -9.93 34.70
N PRO A 343 0.62 -10.88 35.14
CA PRO A 343 0.96 -12.29 35.13
C PRO A 343 1.43 -12.75 33.73
N PRO A 344 2.50 -13.56 33.62
CA PRO A 344 3.00 -14.11 32.35
C PRO A 344 1.98 -14.86 31.48
N ALA A 345 0.81 -15.19 32.04
CA ALA A 345 -0.28 -15.80 31.29
C ALA A 345 -1.22 -14.78 30.65
N VAL A 346 -1.44 -13.65 31.34
CA VAL A 346 -2.37 -12.61 30.93
C VAL A 346 -1.87 -11.89 29.68
N TRP A 347 -0.58 -11.52 29.64
CA TRP A 347 -0.04 -10.80 28.47
C TRP A 347 -0.15 -11.61 27.18
N LYS A 348 -0.07 -12.95 27.22
CA LYS A 348 -0.22 -13.79 26.03
C LYS A 348 -1.64 -13.73 25.46
N LEU A 349 -2.64 -13.67 26.34
CA LEU A 349 -4.04 -13.52 25.95
C LEU A 349 -4.31 -12.07 25.49
N GLU A 350 -3.77 -11.07 26.18
CA GLU A 350 -3.86 -9.67 25.73
C GLU A 350 -3.24 -9.45 24.35
N GLU A 351 -2.05 -9.98 24.08
CA GLU A 351 -1.41 -9.91 22.75
C GLU A 351 -2.25 -10.61 21.66
N PHE A 352 -2.98 -11.68 22.00
CA PHE A 352 -3.82 -12.39 21.05
C PHE A 352 -5.04 -11.56 20.61
N LYS A 353 -5.46 -10.55 21.39
CA LYS A 353 -6.52 -9.60 21.00
C LYS A 353 -6.17 -8.78 19.75
N ARG A 354 -4.90 -8.73 19.35
CA ARG A 354 -4.48 -8.17 18.04
C ARG A 354 -5.11 -8.87 16.83
N THR A 355 -5.66 -10.06 17.02
CA THR A 355 -6.35 -10.83 15.97
C THR A 355 -7.86 -10.62 15.96
N PHE A 356 -8.40 -9.84 16.90
CA PHE A 356 -9.84 -9.70 17.09
C PHE A 356 -10.43 -8.81 15.99
N PRO A 357 -11.63 -9.11 15.50
CA PRO A 357 -12.27 -8.32 14.45
C PRO A 357 -12.79 -6.99 14.99
N ALA A 358 -13.25 -6.14 14.07
CA ALA A 358 -14.00 -4.94 14.40
C ALA A 358 -15.36 -5.30 15.01
N GLU A 359 -15.71 -4.62 16.10
CA GLU A 359 -16.92 -4.83 16.90
C GLU A 359 -17.54 -3.48 17.30
N PRO A 360 -18.76 -3.47 17.86
CA PRO A 360 -19.35 -2.26 18.42
C PRO A 360 -18.64 -1.78 19.70
N SER A 361 -18.65 -0.47 19.97
CA SER A 361 -18.04 0.14 21.17
C SER A 361 -18.31 -0.56 22.51
N PRO A 362 -19.54 -1.05 22.80
CA PRO A 362 -19.80 -1.78 24.05
C PRO A 362 -19.00 -3.08 24.20
N ILE A 363 -18.64 -3.72 23.09
CA ILE A 363 -17.79 -4.93 23.11
C ILE A 363 -16.33 -4.54 23.35
N TYR A 364 -15.84 -3.51 22.68
CA TYR A 364 -14.48 -2.98 22.87
C TYR A 364 -14.18 -2.63 24.32
N GLU A 365 -15.11 -1.93 24.99
CA GLU A 365 -14.97 -1.59 26.41
C GLU A 365 -14.89 -2.84 27.30
N ARG A 366 -15.74 -3.85 27.04
CA ARG A 366 -15.77 -5.07 27.87
C ARG A 366 -14.54 -5.95 27.69
N TYR A 367 -13.98 -5.98 26.48
CA TYR A 367 -12.83 -6.81 26.16
C TYR A 367 -11.50 -6.07 26.29
N GLY A 368 -11.47 -4.74 26.39
CA GLY A 368 -10.23 -3.95 26.53
C GLY A 368 -9.38 -3.98 25.25
N TYR A 369 -9.99 -3.74 24.09
CA TYR A 369 -9.27 -3.57 22.82
C TYR A 369 -10.03 -2.62 21.89
N THR A 370 -9.41 -2.19 20.80
CA THR A 370 -10.06 -1.43 19.72
C THR A 370 -9.52 -1.85 18.36
N ASN A 371 -10.28 -1.64 17.29
CA ASN A 371 -9.75 -1.74 15.92
C ASN A 371 -9.47 -0.34 15.39
N LEU A 372 -8.35 -0.20 14.70
CA LEU A 372 -7.93 1.03 14.07
C LEU A 372 -7.80 0.79 12.57
N PHE A 373 -8.44 1.63 11.78
CA PHE A 373 -7.97 1.89 10.42
C PHE A 373 -6.72 2.78 10.54
N SER A 374 -5.62 2.38 9.90
CA SER A 374 -4.38 3.14 9.84
C SER A 374 -4.02 3.42 8.39
N SER A 375 -3.55 4.63 8.08
CA SER A 375 -3.00 4.98 6.77
C SER A 375 -1.73 5.80 6.92
N TRP A 376 -0.72 5.44 6.13
CA TRP A 376 0.60 6.08 6.14
C TRP A 376 1.20 6.08 4.75
N THR A 377 2.11 7.00 4.51
CA THR A 377 2.75 7.25 3.23
C THR A 377 4.23 6.92 3.37
N ARG A 378 4.80 6.22 2.39
CA ARG A 378 6.24 5.96 2.34
C ARG A 378 6.83 6.24 0.97
N PRO A 379 8.08 6.73 0.89
CA PRO A 379 8.84 6.73 -0.36
C PRO A 379 8.95 5.30 -0.89
N THR A 380 8.73 5.13 -2.19
CA THR A 380 8.74 3.84 -2.85
C THR A 380 9.38 3.96 -4.22
N VAL A 381 10.26 3.01 -4.53
CA VAL A 381 10.87 2.84 -5.85
C VAL A 381 10.44 1.48 -6.38
N LYS A 382 9.81 1.44 -7.55
CA LYS A 382 9.29 0.20 -8.14
C LYS A 382 9.21 0.29 -9.67
N LEU A 383 8.91 -0.84 -10.30
CA LEU A 383 8.55 -0.92 -11.72
C LEU A 383 7.05 -1.13 -11.84
N LEU A 384 6.38 -0.28 -12.62
CA LEU A 384 4.95 -0.37 -12.91
C LEU A 384 4.70 -1.06 -14.27
N PRO A 385 3.73 -1.98 -14.37
CA PRO A 385 2.88 -2.49 -13.29
C PRO A 385 3.64 -3.46 -12.38
N GLU A 386 3.23 -3.56 -11.10
CA GLU A 386 3.87 -4.47 -10.14
C GLU A 386 3.66 -5.95 -10.48
N PRO A 387 2.43 -6.42 -10.77
CA PRO A 387 2.19 -7.84 -10.99
C PRO A 387 2.89 -8.33 -12.26
N LEU A 388 3.61 -9.45 -12.16
CA LEU A 388 4.38 -10.00 -13.28
C LEU A 388 3.46 -10.37 -14.45
N GLU A 389 2.27 -10.87 -14.15
CA GLU A 389 1.22 -11.21 -15.11
C GLU A 389 0.68 -10.00 -15.89
N ALA A 390 0.81 -8.79 -15.35
CA ALA A 390 0.36 -7.56 -15.99
C ALA A 390 1.40 -6.94 -16.93
N LYS A 391 2.69 -7.30 -16.79
CA LYS A 391 3.78 -6.71 -17.57
C LYS A 391 3.63 -6.91 -19.08
N PRO A 392 3.21 -8.09 -19.59
CA PRO A 392 2.97 -8.27 -21.03
C PRO A 392 1.89 -7.34 -21.59
N LEU A 393 0.89 -6.97 -20.78
CA LEU A 393 -0.20 -6.06 -21.18
C LEU A 393 0.20 -4.58 -21.14
N ARG A 394 1.36 -4.27 -20.55
CA ARG A 394 1.85 -2.91 -20.32
C ARG A 394 3.29 -2.72 -20.84
N GLN A 395 3.63 -3.40 -21.93
CA GLN A 395 4.92 -3.21 -22.59
C GLN A 395 4.97 -1.87 -23.34
N MET A 396 6.14 -1.23 -23.32
CA MET A 396 6.39 -0.06 -24.16
C MET A 396 6.71 -0.50 -25.58
N ILE A 397 5.74 -0.34 -26.48
CA ILE A 397 5.84 -0.74 -27.87
C ILE A 397 5.58 0.45 -28.78
N TYR A 398 6.50 0.70 -29.70
CA TYR A 398 6.27 1.60 -30.82
C TYR A 398 5.55 0.86 -31.96
N MET A 399 4.41 1.36 -32.40
CA MET A 399 3.54 0.78 -33.41
C MET A 399 4.04 1.12 -34.83
N ALA A 400 5.19 0.58 -35.20
CA ALA A 400 5.73 0.65 -36.56
C ALA A 400 4.99 -0.32 -37.51
N ALA A 401 5.14 -0.09 -38.82
CA ALA A 401 4.64 -0.95 -39.88
C ALA A 401 5.71 -1.22 -40.95
N GLY A 402 5.68 -2.39 -41.55
CA GLY A 402 6.35 -2.69 -42.82
C GLY A 402 5.34 -2.77 -43.96
N ASN A 403 5.80 -2.87 -45.19
CA ASN A 403 4.94 -2.98 -46.37
C ASN A 403 5.24 -4.26 -47.15
N ASN A 404 4.20 -5.02 -47.50
CA ASN A 404 4.30 -6.06 -48.52
C ASN A 404 3.72 -5.54 -49.83
N VAL A 405 4.54 -5.54 -50.88
CA VAL A 405 4.14 -5.11 -52.22
C VAL A 405 3.96 -6.34 -53.09
N TYR A 406 2.72 -6.59 -53.48
CA TYR A 406 2.38 -7.66 -54.42
C TYR A 406 2.40 -7.10 -55.84
N LEU A 407 3.36 -7.58 -56.64
CA LEU A 407 3.57 -7.22 -58.04
C LEU A 407 2.52 -7.92 -58.92
N GLN A 408 1.28 -7.49 -58.78
CA GLN A 408 0.20 -7.73 -59.73
C GLN A 408 -0.14 -6.41 -60.44
N MET A 409 -1.03 -6.41 -61.43
CA MET A 409 -1.45 -5.18 -62.12
C MET A 409 -2.88 -4.80 -61.70
N PRO A 410 -3.09 -3.70 -60.95
CA PRO A 410 -2.10 -2.79 -60.37
C PRO A 410 -1.40 -3.37 -59.11
N PRO A 411 -0.20 -2.87 -58.73
CA PRO A 411 0.48 -3.33 -57.53
C PRO A 411 -0.35 -3.06 -56.28
N VAL A 412 -0.39 -4.01 -55.36
CA VAL A 412 -1.10 -3.87 -54.09
C VAL A 412 -0.10 -3.78 -52.94
N VAL A 413 -0.19 -2.69 -52.17
CA VAL A 413 0.64 -2.47 -50.98
C VAL A 413 -0.19 -2.82 -49.75
N VAL A 414 0.29 -3.79 -48.97
CA VAL A 414 -0.34 -4.24 -47.73
C VAL A 414 0.55 -3.83 -46.55
N PRO A 415 0.13 -2.87 -45.71
CA PRO A 415 0.85 -2.55 -44.50
C PRO A 415 0.72 -3.70 -43.49
N ILE A 416 1.83 -4.10 -42.89
CA ILE A 416 1.90 -5.16 -41.88
C ILE A 416 2.46 -4.58 -40.59
N PRO A 417 1.78 -4.74 -39.44
CA PRO A 417 2.31 -4.30 -38.16
C PRO A 417 3.70 -4.89 -37.88
N ALA A 418 4.66 -4.01 -37.63
CA ALA A 418 6.05 -4.31 -37.30
C ALA A 418 6.42 -3.68 -35.94
N PRO A 419 5.70 -4.02 -34.86
CA PRO A 419 5.87 -3.39 -33.55
C PRO A 419 7.30 -3.53 -33.03
N VAL A 420 7.88 -2.42 -32.55
CA VAL A 420 9.22 -2.37 -31.97
C VAL A 420 9.11 -2.27 -30.46
N LEU A 421 9.68 -3.25 -29.75
CA LEU A 421 9.73 -3.27 -28.28
C LEU A 421 10.85 -2.35 -27.78
N ILE A 422 10.53 -1.47 -26.83
CA ILE A 422 11.52 -0.64 -26.14
C ILE A 422 12.07 -1.43 -24.95
N LYS A 423 13.22 -2.08 -25.17
CA LYS A 423 13.87 -3.05 -24.28
C LYS A 423 14.11 -2.50 -22.87
N GLU A 424 14.46 -1.21 -22.73
CA GLU A 424 14.70 -0.52 -21.46
C GLU A 424 13.51 -0.57 -20.50
N PHE A 425 12.29 -0.69 -21.02
CA PHE A 425 11.06 -0.67 -20.23
C PHE A 425 10.31 -2.01 -20.27
N THR A 426 10.96 -3.08 -20.72
CA THR A 426 10.32 -4.41 -20.82
C THR A 426 9.95 -4.97 -19.45
N ALA A 427 10.72 -4.62 -18.41
CA ALA A 427 10.45 -5.01 -17.03
C ALA A 427 9.38 -4.14 -16.34
N GLY A 428 8.91 -3.08 -16.99
CA GLY A 428 8.00 -2.07 -16.46
C GLY A 428 8.58 -0.65 -16.53
N LEU A 429 7.72 0.34 -16.33
CA LEU A 429 8.12 1.75 -16.23
C LEU A 429 8.67 2.03 -14.82
N PRO A 430 9.84 2.67 -14.69
CA PRO A 430 10.36 3.05 -13.39
C PRO A 430 9.45 4.08 -12.74
N TYR A 431 9.24 3.95 -11.43
CA TYR A 431 8.51 4.92 -10.63
C TYR A 431 9.30 5.19 -9.35
N ALA A 432 9.53 6.47 -9.06
CA ALA A 432 10.07 6.93 -7.79
C ALA A 432 9.19 8.02 -7.18
N GLY A 433 8.56 7.73 -6.04
CA GLY A 433 7.79 8.72 -5.32
C GLY A 433 7.06 8.16 -4.11
N VAL A 434 5.99 8.80 -3.68
CA VAL A 434 5.28 8.43 -2.45
C VAL A 434 4.10 7.51 -2.72
N GLN A 435 3.92 6.50 -1.88
CA GLN A 435 2.75 5.61 -1.92
C GLN A 435 2.09 5.56 -0.54
N THR A 436 0.78 5.78 -0.51
CA THR A 436 -0.05 5.74 0.68
C THR A 436 -0.66 4.36 0.87
N HIS A 437 -0.23 3.68 1.93
CA HIS A 437 -0.70 2.40 2.42
C HIS A 437 -1.82 2.58 3.43
N PHE A 438 -2.60 1.52 3.63
CA PHE A 438 -3.61 1.47 4.68
C PHE A 438 -3.82 0.06 5.21
N THR A 439 -4.36 -0.05 6.42
CA THR A 439 -4.65 -1.34 7.05
C THR A 439 -5.69 -1.22 8.15
N TRP A 440 -6.24 -2.35 8.58
CA TRP A 440 -6.99 -2.47 9.83
C TRP A 440 -6.15 -3.26 10.82
N GLN A 441 -6.06 -2.81 12.06
CA GLN A 441 -5.27 -3.48 13.09
C GLN A 441 -5.96 -3.38 14.44
N SER A 442 -5.84 -4.42 15.26
CA SER A 442 -6.42 -4.43 16.61
C SER A 442 -5.35 -4.11 17.64
N VAL A 443 -5.69 -3.19 18.54
CA VAL A 443 -4.80 -2.71 19.59
C VAL A 443 -5.45 -3.02 20.95
N PRO A 444 -4.84 -3.88 21.77
CA PRO A 444 -5.30 -4.11 23.14
C PRO A 444 -5.00 -2.92 24.05
N GLU A 445 -5.76 -2.77 25.13
CA GLU A 445 -5.58 -1.71 26.12
C GLU A 445 -4.18 -1.77 26.78
N GLY A 446 -3.53 -0.61 26.91
CA GLY A 446 -2.17 -0.46 27.42
C GLY A 446 -1.06 -0.81 26.42
N TYR A 447 -1.41 -1.17 25.18
CA TYR A 447 -0.46 -1.46 24.12
C TYR A 447 -0.24 -0.27 23.20
N GLU A 448 0.96 -0.22 22.64
CA GLU A 448 1.36 0.79 21.68
C GLU A 448 0.55 0.67 20.38
N VAL A 449 0.15 1.84 19.88
CA VAL A 449 -0.48 1.97 18.56
C VAL A 449 0.62 1.85 17.50
N PRO A 450 0.57 0.85 16.61
CA PRO A 450 1.60 0.68 15.59
C PRO A 450 1.70 1.89 14.66
N GLN A 451 2.93 2.24 14.25
CA GLN A 451 3.24 3.29 13.26
C GLN A 451 2.87 4.73 13.70
N VAL A 452 2.55 4.92 14.98
CA VAL A 452 2.17 6.20 15.55
C VAL A 452 3.29 6.72 16.45
N SER A 453 3.87 7.85 16.07
CA SER A 453 4.86 8.57 16.86
C SER A 453 4.42 10.03 17.04
N GLY A 454 5.00 10.73 18.02
CA GLY A 454 4.69 12.13 18.26
C GLY A 454 3.33 12.36 18.92
N ILE A 455 2.75 13.53 18.65
CA ILE A 455 1.53 14.07 19.26
C ILE A 455 0.66 14.60 18.12
N PRO A 456 -0.66 14.31 18.11
CA PRO A 456 -1.53 14.81 17.06
C PRO A 456 -1.60 16.35 17.11
N PRO A 457 -1.55 17.04 15.97
CA PRO A 457 -1.60 18.51 15.92
C PRO A 457 -3.00 19.05 16.22
N VAL A 458 -4.03 18.21 16.07
CA VAL A 458 -5.44 18.54 16.33
C VAL A 458 -6.03 17.41 17.14
N ASP A 459 -6.86 17.74 18.12
CA ASP A 459 -7.67 16.77 18.85
C ASP A 459 -9.15 17.08 18.66
N TYR A 460 -10.00 16.06 18.81
CA TYR A 460 -11.44 16.26 18.75
C TYR A 460 -11.94 16.99 20.01
N PRO A 461 -12.75 18.05 19.86
CA PRO A 461 -13.41 18.68 21.00
C PRO A 461 -14.54 17.76 21.49
N PHE A 462 -14.49 17.38 22.76
CA PHE A 462 -15.57 16.67 23.45
C PHE A 462 -16.13 17.54 24.57
#